data_AF-A0A931LDZ1-F1
#
_entry.id   AF-A0A931LDZ1-F1
#
_cell.length_a   1.000
_cell.length_b   1.000
_cell.length_c   1.000
_cell.angle_alpha   90.00
_cell.angle_beta   90.00
_cell.angle_gamma   90.00
#
_symmetry.space_group_name_H-M   'P 1'
#
loop_
_entity.id
_entity.type
_entity.pdbx_description
1 polymer ?
#
loop_
_entity_poly.entity_id
_entity_poly.type
_entity_poly.pdbx_seq_one_letter_code
_entity_poly.pdbx_strand_id
1 'polypeptide(L)'
;MRGRSSTLVALAVTALAVVVPPAVLADAIVVDYTVGTATKDRAKQDKAVGDLVGYTQDFGAFLSSANPNLPKSVVADLVKHHVVTLKDVIDAQARKDPAKAYQALRSAADHMQMIADPLAEAIVKQFPDRFRG
;
A
#
# COMPACT_ATOMS: atom_id res chain seq x y z
N MET A 1 -15.72 -15.17 -34.20
CA MET A 1 -16.04 -14.09 -33.24
C MET A 1 -15.02 -14.08 -32.09
N ARG A 2 -13.84 -13.49 -32.30
CA ARG A 2 -12.80 -13.23 -31.28
C ARG A 2 -12.42 -11.77 -31.46
N GLY A 3 -12.71 -10.90 -30.50
CA GLY A 3 -12.34 -9.48 -30.70
C GLY A 3 -12.95 -8.45 -29.74
N ARG A 4 -13.82 -8.82 -28.80
CA ARG A 4 -14.36 -7.86 -27.82
C ARG A 4 -13.79 -8.00 -26.41
N SER A 5 -13.38 -9.21 -25.99
CA SER A 5 -12.89 -9.43 -24.63
C SER A 5 -11.45 -8.95 -24.38
N SER A 6 -10.56 -9.02 -25.38
CA SER A 6 -9.16 -8.58 -25.24
C SER A 6 -9.03 -7.06 -25.16
N THR A 7 -9.89 -6.32 -25.84
CA THR A 7 -9.84 -4.85 -25.85
C THR A 7 -10.34 -4.25 -24.54
N LEU A 8 -11.31 -4.89 -23.87
CA LEU A 8 -11.81 -4.46 -22.56
C LEU A 8 -10.80 -4.73 -21.45
N VAL A 9 -10.09 -5.87 -21.49
CA VAL A 9 -9.01 -6.16 -20.54
C VAL A 9 -7.81 -5.23 -20.79
N ALA A 10 -7.47 -4.95 -22.05
CA ALA A 10 -6.44 -3.96 -22.39
C ALA A 10 -6.85 -2.53 -22.01
N LEU A 11 -8.12 -2.14 -22.12
CA LEU A 11 -8.60 -0.84 -21.65
C LEU A 11 -8.57 -0.73 -20.12
N ALA A 12 -8.94 -1.79 -19.39
CA ALA A 12 -8.88 -1.82 -17.93
C ALA A 12 -7.43 -1.79 -17.41
N VAL A 13 -6.50 -2.48 -18.08
CA VAL A 13 -5.07 -2.45 -17.74
C VAL A 13 -4.43 -1.11 -18.13
N THR A 14 -4.82 -0.51 -19.26
CA THR A 14 -4.33 0.82 -19.67
C THR A 14 -4.93 1.95 -18.83
N ALA A 15 -6.17 1.82 -18.35
CA ALA A 15 -6.78 2.77 -17.41
C ALA A 15 -6.16 2.70 -16.01
N LEU A 16 -5.68 1.52 -15.58
CA LEU A 16 -4.96 1.36 -14.31
C LEU A 16 -3.54 1.97 -14.37
N ALA A 17 -2.93 2.05 -15.55
CA ALA A 17 -1.57 2.58 -15.75
C ALA A 17 -1.48 4.12 -15.83
N VAL A 18 -2.60 4.83 -15.97
CA VAL A 18 -2.65 6.31 -16.11
C VAL A 18 -3.14 7.00 -14.81
N VAL A 19 -3.54 6.23 -13.80
CA VAL A 19 -4.08 6.74 -12.53
C VAL A 19 -3.24 6.28 -11.33
N VAL A 20 -1.92 6.14 -11.49
CA VAL A 20 -1.03 6.29 -10.32
C VAL A 20 -0.64 7.76 -10.30
N PRO A 21 -1.35 8.62 -9.52
CA PRO A 21 -0.94 10.01 -9.42
C PRO A 21 0.51 10.07 -8.92
N PRO A 22 1.29 11.10 -9.33
CA PRO A 22 2.68 11.30 -8.90
C PRO A 22 2.81 11.69 -7.42
N ALA A 23 1.82 11.38 -6.59
CA ALA A 23 1.88 11.50 -5.15
C ALA A 23 2.89 10.46 -4.64
N VAL A 24 4.15 10.91 -4.55
CA VAL A 24 5.31 10.34 -3.85
C VAL A 24 5.14 8.87 -3.49
N LEU A 25 5.81 7.98 -4.24
CA LEU A 25 5.90 6.56 -3.93
C LEU A 25 6.15 6.37 -2.43
N ALA A 26 5.40 5.47 -1.76
CA ALA A 26 5.51 5.22 -0.32
C ALA A 26 6.98 5.01 0.11
N ASP A 27 7.77 4.34 -0.72
CA ASP A 27 9.20 4.13 -0.52
C ASP A 27 9.98 5.44 -0.31
N ALA A 28 9.71 6.48 -1.09
CA ALA A 28 10.37 7.78 -0.93
C ALA A 28 10.01 8.45 0.41
N ILE A 29 8.76 8.30 0.87
CA ILE A 29 8.31 8.84 2.16
C ILE A 29 8.95 8.07 3.33
N VAL A 30 9.06 6.74 3.21
CA VAL A 30 9.75 5.89 4.19
C VAL A 30 11.25 6.23 4.24
N VAL A 31 11.88 6.52 3.10
CA VAL A 31 13.26 7.03 3.03
C VAL A 31 13.36 8.38 3.76
N ASP A 32 12.41 9.30 3.57
CA ASP A 32 12.40 10.58 4.29
C ASP A 32 12.30 10.40 5.80
N TYR A 33 11.47 9.47 6.28
CA TYR A 33 11.40 9.12 7.70
C TYR A 33 12.73 8.53 8.19
N THR A 34 13.34 7.63 7.42
CA THR A 34 14.65 7.02 7.73
C THR A 34 15.74 8.08 7.86
N VAL A 35 15.78 9.03 6.92
CA VAL A 35 16.72 10.16 6.97
C VAL A 35 16.47 11.01 8.20
N GLY A 36 15.21 11.37 8.49
CA GLY A 36 14.85 12.12 9.70
C GLY A 36 15.25 11.40 11.00
N THR A 37 15.14 10.07 11.03
CA THR A 37 15.62 9.26 12.16
C THR A 37 17.15 9.28 12.27
N ALA A 38 17.87 9.10 11.16
CA ALA A 38 19.33 9.12 11.13
C ALA A 38 19.93 10.47 11.53
N THR A 39 19.29 11.58 11.13
CA THR A 39 19.73 12.95 11.44
C THR A 39 19.13 13.52 12.72
N LYS A 40 18.25 12.77 13.41
CA LYS A 40 17.48 13.23 14.57
C LYS A 40 16.60 14.45 14.29
N ASP A 41 16.17 14.61 13.04
CA ASP A 41 15.26 15.66 12.60
C ASP A 41 13.80 15.23 12.83
N ARG A 42 13.22 15.72 13.94
CA ARG A 42 11.84 15.40 14.32
C ARG A 42 10.81 16.03 13.38
N ALA A 43 11.08 17.21 12.83
CA ALA A 43 10.16 17.85 11.89
C ALA A 43 10.05 17.04 10.60
N LYS A 44 11.17 16.49 10.11
CA LYS A 44 11.19 15.58 8.96
C LYS A 44 10.48 14.26 9.23
N GLN A 45 10.65 13.68 10.44
CA GLN A 45 9.90 12.50 10.86
C GLN A 45 8.38 12.75 10.87
N ASP A 46 7.94 13.85 11.51
CA ASP A 46 6.53 14.18 11.64
C ASP A 46 5.90 14.48 10.27
N LYS A 47 6.62 15.17 9.38
CA LYS A 47 6.19 15.39 7.99
C LYS A 47 6.03 14.05 7.25
N ALA A 48 7.02 13.17 7.32
CA ALA A 48 6.95 11.86 6.65
C ALA A 48 5.79 11.01 7.17
N VAL A 49 5.51 11.05 8.48
CA VAL A 49 4.33 10.37 9.05
C VAL A 49 3.02 10.97 8.51
N GLY A 50 2.92 12.30 8.45
CA GLY A 50 1.75 12.98 7.86
C GLY A 50 1.54 12.60 6.39
N ASP A 51 2.62 12.61 5.60
CA ASP A 51 2.61 12.25 4.19
C ASP A 51 2.22 10.77 3.99
N LEU A 52 2.69 9.85 4.83
CA LEU A 52 2.28 8.44 4.81
C LEU A 52 0.79 8.26 5.10
N VAL A 53 0.25 9.01 6.06
CA VAL A 53 -1.20 8.99 6.35
C VAL A 53 -1.97 9.51 5.13
N GLY A 54 -1.55 10.60 4.52
CA GLY A 54 -2.13 11.11 3.27
C GLY A 54 -2.10 10.05 2.16
N TYR A 55 -0.94 9.45 1.92
CA TYR A 55 -0.76 8.36 0.95
C TYR A 55 -1.75 7.21 1.18
N THR A 56 -1.98 6.78 2.42
CA THR A 56 -2.93 5.68 2.70
C THR A 56 -4.35 6.02 2.27
N GLN A 57 -4.76 7.28 2.39
CA GLN A 57 -6.09 7.74 1.98
C GLN A 57 -6.21 7.81 0.46
N ASP A 58 -5.18 8.33 -0.21
CA ASP A 58 -5.16 8.46 -1.66
C ASP A 58 -5.10 7.09 -2.34
N PHE A 59 -4.25 6.19 -1.83
CA PHE A 59 -4.15 4.82 -2.33
C PHE A 59 -5.44 4.02 -2.09
N GLY A 60 -6.05 4.18 -0.92
CA GLY A 60 -7.37 3.59 -0.63
C GLY A 60 -8.44 4.10 -1.59
N ALA A 61 -8.47 5.41 -1.89
CA ALA A 61 -9.41 5.99 -2.84
C ALA A 61 -9.17 5.47 -4.27
N PHE A 62 -7.91 5.38 -4.68
CA PHE A 62 -7.52 4.84 -5.98
C PHE A 62 -8.02 3.40 -6.16
N LEU A 63 -7.70 2.49 -5.24
CA LEU A 63 -8.14 1.09 -5.35
C LEU A 63 -9.66 0.95 -5.26
N SER A 64 -10.32 1.75 -4.42
CA SER A 64 -11.79 1.77 -4.34
C SER A 64 -12.44 2.23 -5.66
N SER A 65 -11.82 3.20 -6.35
CA SER A 65 -12.30 3.66 -7.67
C SER A 65 -12.14 2.61 -8.76
N ALA A 66 -11.10 1.76 -8.67
CA ALA A 66 -10.84 0.69 -9.63
C ALA A 66 -11.69 -0.56 -9.35
N ASN A 67 -12.06 -0.81 -8.08
CA ASN A 67 -12.88 -1.93 -7.68
C ASN A 67 -13.85 -1.53 -6.56
N PRO A 68 -15.17 -1.41 -6.84
CA PRO A 68 -16.15 -0.99 -5.85
C PRO A 68 -16.34 -2.00 -4.70
N ASN A 69 -15.80 -3.22 -4.81
CA ASN A 69 -15.80 -4.22 -3.74
C ASN A 69 -14.66 -4.04 -2.74
N LEU A 70 -13.80 -3.02 -2.93
CA LEU A 70 -12.78 -2.59 -1.98
C LEU A 70 -13.18 -1.25 -1.36
N PRO A 71 -13.74 -1.22 -0.14
CA PRO A 71 -14.02 0.04 0.53
C PRO A 71 -12.72 0.81 0.79
N LYS A 72 -12.70 2.10 0.44
CA LYS A 72 -11.54 2.99 0.68
C LYS A 72 -10.97 2.86 2.09
N SER A 73 -11.83 2.88 3.11
CA SER A 73 -11.41 2.83 4.52
C SER A 73 -10.69 1.54 4.86
N VAL A 74 -11.18 0.40 4.37
CA VAL A 74 -10.55 -0.92 4.59
C VAL A 74 -9.13 -0.94 4.01
N VAL A 75 -8.97 -0.48 2.76
CA VAL A 75 -7.66 -0.42 2.12
C VAL A 75 -6.73 0.55 2.85
N ALA A 76 -7.22 1.74 3.18
CA ALA A 76 -6.43 2.76 3.88
C ALA A 76 -5.93 2.26 5.23
N ASP A 77 -6.79 1.58 6.01
CA ASP A 77 -6.43 1.05 7.32
C ASP A 77 -5.39 -0.09 7.23
N LEU A 78 -5.57 -1.01 6.28
CA LEU A 78 -4.60 -2.10 6.05
C LEU A 78 -3.21 -1.55 5.68
N VAL A 79 -3.17 -0.59 4.76
CA VAL A 79 -1.91 0.04 4.34
C VAL A 79 -1.31 0.87 5.47
N LYS A 80 -2.14 1.55 6.27
CA LYS A 80 -1.70 2.30 7.46
C LYS A 80 -0.99 1.39 8.45
N HIS A 81 -1.55 0.20 8.74
CA HIS A 81 -0.89 -0.77 9.64
C HIS A 81 0.47 -1.21 9.11
N HIS A 82 0.57 -1.47 7.81
CA HIS A 82 1.84 -1.84 7.17
C HIS A 82 2.88 -0.72 7.32
N VAL A 83 2.56 0.52 6.93
CA VAL A 83 3.54 1.63 6.97
C VAL A 83 3.93 2.04 8.39
N VAL A 84 3.02 1.94 9.36
CA VAL A 84 3.35 2.14 10.78
C VAL A 84 4.32 1.06 11.28
N THR A 85 4.17 -0.17 10.81
CA THR A 85 5.11 -1.25 11.18
C THR A 85 6.48 -1.04 10.55
N LEU A 86 6.56 -0.53 9.31
CA LEU A 86 7.84 -0.15 8.70
C LEU A 86 8.55 0.95 9.49
N LYS A 87 7.80 1.92 10.01
CA LYS A 87 8.32 2.93 10.94
C LYS A 87 8.94 2.28 12.19
N ASP A 88 8.27 1.28 12.77
CA ASP A 88 8.78 0.56 13.95
C ASP A 88 10.07 -0.22 13.66
N VAL A 89 10.21 -0.78 12.45
CA VAL A 89 11.46 -1.40 11.99
C VAL A 89 12.60 -0.38 11.98
N ILE A 90 12.38 0.79 11.36
CA ILE A 90 13.37 1.86 11.26
C ILE A 90 13.77 2.36 12.66
N ASP A 91 12.79 2.58 13.53
CA ASP A 91 13.04 3.03 14.90
C ASP A 91 13.83 2.00 15.71
N ALA A 92 13.55 0.70 15.55
CA ALA A 92 14.30 -0.38 16.20
C ALA A 92 15.74 -0.46 15.68
N GLN A 93 15.96 -0.33 14.37
CA GLN A 93 17.28 -0.28 13.77
C GLN A 93 18.09 0.92 14.28
N ALA A 94 17.49 2.11 14.37
CA ALA A 94 18.14 3.30 14.90
C ALA A 94 18.55 3.15 16.38
N ARG A 95 17.75 2.41 17.15
CA ARG A 95 18.06 2.03 18.55
C ARG A 95 19.03 0.86 18.68
N LYS A 96 19.48 0.26 17.57
CA LYS A 96 20.31 -0.95 17.54
C LYS A 96 19.68 -2.12 18.30
N ASP A 97 18.36 -2.26 18.17
CA ASP A 97 17.58 -3.37 18.75
C ASP A 97 17.21 -4.37 17.64
N PRO A 98 18.07 -5.36 17.36
CA PRO A 98 17.84 -6.30 16.27
C PRO A 98 16.64 -7.22 16.55
N ALA A 99 16.41 -7.61 17.80
CA ALA A 99 15.29 -8.49 18.16
C ALA A 99 13.96 -7.82 17.81
N LYS A 100 13.79 -6.55 18.20
CA LYS A 100 12.59 -5.79 17.85
C LYS A 100 12.48 -5.50 16.36
N ALA A 101 13.60 -5.22 15.68
CA ALA A 101 13.61 -5.01 14.24
C ALA A 101 13.14 -6.27 13.48
N TYR A 102 13.61 -7.46 13.86
CA TYR A 102 13.18 -8.73 13.25
C TYR A 102 11.72 -9.04 13.52
N GLN A 103 11.24 -8.80 14.75
CA GLN A 103 9.82 -8.99 15.08
C GLN A 103 8.93 -8.07 14.24
N ALA A 104 9.26 -6.78 14.17
CA ALA A 104 8.50 -5.81 13.38
C ALA A 104 8.55 -6.14 11.87
N LEU A 105 9.71 -6.58 11.36
CA LEU A 105 9.83 -6.98 9.96
C LEU A 105 8.93 -8.19 9.63
N ARG A 106 8.84 -9.15 10.55
CA ARG A 106 7.95 -10.30 10.37
C ARG A 106 6.48 -9.87 10.35
N SER A 107 6.06 -9.01 11.28
CA SER A 107 4.71 -8.44 11.26
C SER A 107 4.43 -7.65 9.98
N ALA A 108 5.40 -6.88 9.48
CA ALA A 108 5.26 -6.14 8.22
C ALA A 108 5.06 -7.08 7.02
N ALA A 109 5.75 -8.24 7.00
CA ALA A 109 5.54 -9.27 6.00
C ALA A 109 4.14 -9.90 6.09
N ASP A 110 3.67 -10.19 7.31
CA ASP A 110 2.32 -10.73 7.53
C ASP A 110 1.23 -9.74 7.07
N HIS A 111 1.44 -8.44 7.24
CA HIS A 111 0.53 -7.41 6.71
C HIS A 111 0.37 -7.46 5.18
N MET A 112 1.38 -7.91 4.43
CA MET A 112 1.26 -8.02 2.97
C MET A 112 0.23 -9.08 2.58
N GLN A 113 0.13 -10.18 3.34
CA GLN A 113 -0.93 -11.18 3.13
C GLN A 113 -2.30 -10.59 3.48
N MET A 114 -2.41 -9.88 4.61
CA MET A 114 -3.65 -9.21 5.02
C MET A 114 -4.14 -8.16 4.01
N ILE A 115 -3.23 -7.55 3.25
CA ILE A 115 -3.57 -6.68 2.12
C ILE A 115 -3.97 -7.53 0.89
N ALA A 116 -3.22 -8.58 0.56
CA ALA A 116 -3.45 -9.39 -0.63
C ALA A 116 -4.81 -10.11 -0.63
N ASP A 117 -5.24 -10.65 0.51
CA ASP A 117 -6.49 -11.40 0.64
C ASP A 117 -7.74 -10.61 0.19
N PRO A 118 -8.05 -9.43 0.75
CA PRO A 118 -9.21 -8.65 0.31
C PRO A 118 -9.08 -8.16 -1.13
N LEU A 119 -7.87 -7.88 -1.62
CA LEU A 119 -7.64 -7.53 -3.03
C LEU A 119 -8.03 -8.70 -3.95
N ALA A 120 -7.57 -9.92 -3.63
CA ALA A 120 -7.89 -11.11 -4.39
C ALA A 120 -9.41 -11.40 -4.39
N GLU A 121 -10.05 -11.35 -3.22
CA GLU A 121 -11.50 -11.53 -3.11
C GLU A 121 -12.28 -10.50 -3.94
N ALA A 122 -11.87 -9.23 -3.88
CA ALA A 122 -12.55 -8.18 -4.62
C ALA A 122 -12.37 -8.35 -6.13
N ILE A 123 -11.21 -8.82 -6.60
CA ILE A 123 -10.97 -9.13 -8.02
C ILE A 123 -11.89 -10.26 -8.49
N VAL A 124 -12.02 -11.33 -7.69
CA VAL A 124 -12.94 -12.44 -8.00
C VAL A 124 -14.39 -11.94 -8.06
N LYS A 125 -14.81 -11.09 -7.12
CA LYS A 125 -16.15 -10.47 -7.11
C LYS A 125 -16.38 -9.55 -8.32
N GLN A 126 -15.37 -8.83 -8.77
CA GLN A 126 -15.47 -7.92 -9.93
C GLN A 126 -15.53 -8.67 -11.26
N PHE A 127 -14.90 -9.84 -11.37
CA PHE A 127 -14.80 -10.62 -12.61
C PHE A 127 -15.18 -12.10 -12.42
N PRO A 128 -16.40 -12.43 -11.96
CA PRO A 128 -16.77 -13.80 -11.61
C PRO A 128 -16.60 -14.78 -12.78
N ASP A 129 -16.90 -14.35 -14.00
CA ASP A 129 -16.80 -15.19 -15.21
C ASP A 129 -15.37 -15.59 -15.59
N ARG A 130 -14.35 -14.91 -15.05
CA ARG A 130 -12.93 -15.24 -15.30
C ARG A 130 -12.38 -16.29 -14.34
N PHE A 131 -13.11 -16.57 -13.26
CA PHE A 131 -12.68 -17.48 -12.18
C PHE A 131 -13.67 -18.64 -11.96
N ARG A 132 -14.65 -18.79 -12.86
CA ARG A 132 -15.48 -19.99 -12.95
C ARG A 132 -14.65 -21.14 -13.54
N GLY A 133 -14.50 -22.21 -12.75
CA GLY A 133 -13.91 -23.48 -13.19
C GLY A 133 -14.85 -24.26 -14.11
#